data_AF-A0A952JQ73-F1
#
_entry.id   AF-A0A952JQ73-F1
#
_cell.length_a   1.000
_cell.length_b   1.000
_cell.length_c   1.000
_cell.angle_alpha   90.00
_cell.angle_beta   90.00
_cell.angle_gamma   90.00
#
_symmetry.space_group_name_H-M   'P 1'
#
loop_
_entity.id
_entity.type
_entity.pdbx_description
1 polymer ?
#
loop_
_entity_poly.entity_id
_entity_poly.type
_entity_poly.pdbx_seq_one_letter_code
_entity_poly.pdbx_strand_id
1 'polypeptide(L)'
;MKKIFFIILVLLSINVFSQQNDDYKNFIQQIKKDTKIDKDDNTIYNLLNDFYEQALQSDEGELKPDIPLKIQKLYEDKNTKNIHILIMLLTYQEHISETAAVGKKPDSEFQVNLMTDLENEMKAIYDKIPPIIYIYKAEALSSNGQKNNASIIVSKGLVEYPNSIPLKVYKYIETNDEKIKNDLIQNHSNHWMIKQFGIK
;
A
#
# COMPACT_ATOMS: atom_id res chain seq x y z
N MET A 1 -20.42 12.33 -31.65
CA MET A 1 -20.14 13.75 -31.30
C MET A 1 -19.69 13.74 -29.84
N LYS A 2 -18.53 14.22 -29.38
CA LYS A 2 -17.54 15.17 -29.91
C LYS A 2 -16.15 14.52 -29.94
N LYS A 3 -15.44 14.74 -31.05
CA LYS A 3 -14.00 14.44 -31.19
C LYS A 3 -13.25 15.59 -30.52
N ILE A 4 -12.36 15.30 -29.57
CA ILE A 4 -11.38 16.28 -29.10
C ILE A 4 -10.00 15.77 -29.51
N PHE A 5 -9.27 16.69 -30.11
CA PHE A 5 -8.06 16.54 -30.90
C PHE A 5 -6.91 15.87 -30.15
N PHE A 6 -6.30 14.88 -30.81
CA PHE A 6 -4.88 14.57 -30.64
C PHE A 6 -4.07 15.73 -31.25
N ILE A 7 -3.28 16.43 -30.44
CA ILE A 7 -2.11 17.17 -30.91
C ILE A 7 -0.90 16.71 -30.10
N ILE A 8 0.11 16.34 -30.88
CA ILE A 8 1.41 15.79 -30.56
C ILE A 8 2.27 16.80 -29.80
N LEU A 9 3.02 16.31 -28.82
CA LEU A 9 4.41 16.74 -28.61
C LEU A 9 5.24 15.56 -28.10
N VAL A 10 5.70 14.75 -29.06
CA VAL A 10 6.90 13.93 -28.89
C VAL A 10 8.07 14.85 -29.23
N LEU A 11 8.98 15.08 -28.28
CA LEU A 11 10.41 15.38 -28.47
C LEU A 11 11.07 15.67 -27.10
N LEU A 12 11.21 14.66 -26.22
CA LEU A 12 12.18 14.67 -25.11
C LEU A 12 12.52 13.23 -24.64
N SER A 13 12.89 12.34 -25.55
CA SER A 13 13.93 11.36 -25.26
C SER A 13 15.22 12.20 -25.14
N ILE A 14 15.96 12.34 -24.03
CA ILE A 14 16.60 11.35 -23.14
C ILE A 14 16.88 12.00 -21.74
N ASN A 15 15.88 12.60 -21.07
CA ASN A 15 16.04 13.16 -19.68
C ASN A 15 15.05 12.58 -18.65
N VAL A 16 14.25 11.59 -19.04
CA VAL A 16 13.04 11.15 -18.31
C VAL A 16 13.36 10.59 -16.91
N PHE A 17 14.52 9.96 -16.69
CA PHE A 17 14.88 9.41 -15.38
C PHE A 17 15.21 10.47 -14.31
N SER A 18 15.79 11.62 -14.70
CA SER A 18 16.04 12.72 -13.75
C SER A 18 14.74 13.45 -13.42
N GLN A 19 13.90 13.69 -14.43
CA GLN A 19 12.59 14.32 -14.25
C GLN A 19 11.68 13.49 -13.36
N GLN A 20 11.61 12.17 -13.54
CA GLN A 20 10.78 11.28 -12.71
C GLN A 20 11.18 11.30 -11.23
N ASN A 21 12.48 11.40 -10.93
CA ASN A 21 12.97 11.54 -9.56
C ASN A 21 12.69 12.92 -8.95
N ASP A 22 12.78 13.98 -9.74
CA ASP A 22 12.45 15.33 -9.27
C ASP A 22 10.94 15.52 -9.11
N ASP A 23 10.13 14.95 -10.00
CA ASP A 23 8.67 14.93 -9.93
C ASP A 23 8.19 14.18 -8.69
N TYR A 24 8.78 13.02 -8.38
CA TYR A 24 8.51 12.28 -7.15
C TYR A 24 8.82 13.12 -5.91
N LYS A 25 10.01 13.73 -5.84
CA LYS A 25 10.40 14.58 -4.70
C LYS A 25 9.48 15.77 -4.54
N ASN A 26 9.14 16.42 -5.65
CA ASN A 26 8.22 17.56 -5.68
C ASN A 26 6.83 17.15 -5.20
N PHE A 27 6.33 15.99 -5.64
CA PHE A 27 5.07 15.42 -5.16
C PHE A 27 5.08 15.23 -3.64
N ILE A 28 6.08 14.51 -3.09
CA ILE A 28 6.20 14.26 -1.66
C ILE A 28 6.33 15.58 -0.86
N GLN A 29 7.13 16.53 -1.35
CA GLN A 29 7.27 17.84 -0.71
C GLN A 29 5.95 18.63 -0.71
N GLN A 30 5.23 18.62 -1.83
CA GLN A 30 3.99 19.36 -1.99
C GLN A 30 2.89 18.84 -1.06
N ILE A 31 2.63 17.53 -1.06
CA ILE A 31 1.58 16.94 -0.21
C ILE A 31 1.86 17.16 1.27
N LYS A 32 3.13 17.16 1.68
CA LYS A 32 3.54 17.44 3.07
C LYS A 32 3.37 18.91 3.42
N LYS A 33 3.74 19.82 2.53
CA LYS A 33 3.60 21.27 2.73
C LYS A 33 2.13 21.68 2.88
N ASP A 34 1.24 21.03 2.13
CA ASP A 34 -0.19 21.33 2.13
C ASP A 34 -0.94 20.68 3.31
N THR A 35 -0.26 19.86 4.11
CA THR A 35 -0.87 19.11 5.22
C THR A 35 -0.50 19.69 6.57
N LYS A 36 -1.48 19.81 7.46
CA LYS A 36 -1.22 20.03 8.88
C LYS A 36 -0.79 18.71 9.54
N ILE A 37 0.44 18.64 10.04
CA ILE A 37 0.95 17.47 10.75
C ILE A 37 0.61 17.58 12.24
N ASP A 38 0.08 16.51 12.82
CA ASP A 38 -0.25 16.43 14.24
C ASP A 38 -0.05 15.01 14.77
N LYS A 39 0.87 14.82 15.70
CA LYS A 39 1.24 13.50 16.24
C LYS A 39 0.16 12.91 17.15
N ASP A 40 -0.72 13.73 17.70
CA ASP A 40 -1.79 13.28 18.59
C ASP A 40 -3.04 12.86 17.81
N ASP A 41 -3.12 13.20 16.52
CA ASP A 41 -4.27 12.90 15.65
C ASP A 41 -4.13 11.55 14.93
N ASN A 42 -4.78 10.54 15.50
CA ASN A 42 -4.78 9.17 15.00
C ASN A 42 -5.85 8.89 13.93
N THR A 43 -6.52 9.91 13.39
CA THR A 43 -7.64 9.70 12.45
C THR A 43 -7.22 8.90 11.22
N ILE A 44 -6.10 9.28 10.59
CA ILE A 44 -5.57 8.59 9.40
C ILE A 44 -5.02 7.21 9.77
N TYR A 45 -4.31 7.09 10.90
CA TYR A 45 -3.83 5.81 11.41
C TYR A 45 -4.97 4.80 11.60
N ASN A 46 -6.06 5.23 12.23
CA ASN A 46 -7.23 4.39 12.47
C ASN A 46 -7.93 4.01 11.16
N LEU A 47 -8.04 4.93 10.21
CA LEU A 47 -8.58 4.62 8.88
C LEU A 47 -7.77 3.53 8.17
N LEU A 48 -6.43 3.60 8.24
CA LEU A 48 -5.56 2.59 7.64
C LEU A 48 -5.73 1.21 8.29
N ASN A 49 -5.94 1.16 9.60
CA ASN A 49 -6.26 -0.09 10.29
C ASN A 49 -7.66 -0.60 9.92
N ASP A 50 -8.68 0.27 9.91
CA ASP A 50 -10.03 -0.11 9.50
C ASP A 50 -10.02 -0.67 8.07
N PHE A 51 -9.27 -0.04 7.16
CA PHE A 51 -9.08 -0.53 5.81
C PHE A 51 -8.41 -1.91 5.82
N TYR A 52 -7.32 -2.09 6.56
CA TYR A 52 -6.62 -3.37 6.68
C TYR A 52 -7.56 -4.48 7.19
N GLU A 53 -8.28 -4.20 8.27
CA GLU A 53 -9.17 -5.16 8.93
C GLU A 53 -10.27 -5.62 7.97
N GLN A 54 -10.81 -4.72 7.14
CA GLN A 54 -11.87 -5.05 6.19
C GLN A 54 -11.33 -5.67 4.90
N ALA A 55 -10.37 -5.04 4.24
CA ALA A 55 -9.92 -5.46 2.91
C ALA A 55 -8.95 -6.64 2.92
N LEU A 56 -8.13 -6.77 3.96
CA LEU A 56 -7.01 -7.70 3.95
C LEU A 56 -7.15 -8.81 4.99
N GLN A 57 -7.58 -8.48 6.22
CA GLN A 57 -7.64 -9.43 7.33
C GLN A 57 -8.98 -10.18 7.46
N SER A 58 -10.08 -9.62 6.95
CA SER A 58 -11.39 -10.26 6.99
C SER A 58 -11.44 -11.50 6.11
N ASP A 59 -12.38 -12.40 6.39
CA ASP A 59 -12.54 -13.60 5.56
C ASP A 59 -13.02 -13.25 4.14
N GLU A 60 -13.82 -12.20 4.01
CA GLU A 60 -14.44 -11.76 2.76
C GLU A 60 -13.48 -10.97 1.87
N GLY A 61 -12.58 -10.18 2.45
CA GLY A 61 -11.67 -9.30 1.71
C GLY A 61 -12.37 -8.10 1.04
N GLU A 62 -13.53 -7.70 1.55
CA GLU A 62 -14.36 -6.65 0.96
C GLU A 62 -14.42 -5.40 1.85
N LEU A 63 -14.18 -4.24 1.23
CA LEU A 63 -14.40 -2.95 1.88
C LEU A 63 -15.89 -2.66 2.02
N LYS A 64 -16.32 -2.35 3.23
CA LYS A 64 -17.67 -1.87 3.49
C LYS A 64 -17.82 -0.42 3.01
N PRO A 65 -19.05 0.03 2.69
CA PRO A 65 -19.30 1.38 2.19
C PRO A 65 -18.84 2.51 3.13
N ASP A 66 -18.62 2.24 4.43
CA ASP A 66 -18.17 3.27 5.37
C ASP A 66 -16.74 3.74 5.09
N ILE A 67 -15.86 2.89 4.54
CA ILE A 67 -14.46 3.25 4.27
C ILE A 67 -14.35 4.27 3.13
N PRO A 68 -14.94 4.05 1.93
CA PRO A 68 -14.95 5.07 0.88
C PRO A 68 -15.57 6.40 1.34
N LEU A 69 -16.65 6.35 2.13
CA LEU A 69 -17.30 7.56 2.66
C LEU A 69 -16.41 8.31 3.65
N LYS A 70 -15.70 7.60 4.54
CA LYS A 70 -14.71 8.20 5.45
C LYS A 70 -13.57 8.85 4.67
N ILE A 71 -13.03 8.16 3.66
CA ILE A 71 -11.97 8.71 2.79
C ILE A 71 -12.44 10.01 2.13
N GLN A 72 -13.62 10.00 1.48
CA GLN A 72 -14.16 11.18 0.82
C GLN A 72 -14.28 12.37 1.78
N LYS A 73 -14.86 12.14 2.97
CA LYS A 73 -15.04 13.19 3.98
C LYS A 73 -13.71 13.79 4.43
N LEU A 74 -12.69 12.96 4.62
CA LEU A 74 -11.36 13.40 5.05
C LEU A 74 -10.65 14.22 3.96
N TYR A 75 -10.84 13.88 2.69
CA TYR A 75 -10.33 14.65 1.56
C TYR A 75 -10.99 16.02 1.40
N GLU A 76 -12.31 16.10 1.63
CA GLU A 76 -13.07 17.34 1.50
C GLU A 76 -12.80 18.34 2.65
N ASP A 77 -12.42 17.85 3.83
CA ASP A 77 -12.09 18.68 4.98
C ASP A 77 -10.63 19.18 4.93
N LYS A 78 -10.49 20.48 4.65
CA LYS A 78 -9.18 21.19 4.61
C LYS A 78 -8.45 21.21 5.95
N ASN A 79 -9.11 20.87 7.06
CA ASN A 79 -8.51 20.82 8.38
C ASN A 79 -8.03 19.42 8.77
N THR A 80 -8.26 18.41 7.93
CA THR A 80 -7.80 17.05 8.20
C THR A 80 -6.29 17.05 8.37
N LYS A 81 -5.85 16.60 9.54
CA LYS A 81 -4.43 16.46 9.85
C LYS A 81 -3.89 15.16 9.26
N ASN A 82 -2.59 15.16 8.96
CA ASN A 82 -1.86 14.01 8.46
C ASN A 82 -2.41 13.40 7.15
N ILE A 83 -3.23 14.14 6.40
CA ILE A 83 -3.87 13.66 5.17
C ILE A 83 -2.86 13.21 4.10
N HIS A 84 -1.63 13.73 4.12
CA HIS A 84 -0.54 13.29 3.22
C HIS A 84 -0.29 11.78 3.27
N ILE A 85 -0.44 11.14 4.44
CA ILE A 85 -0.31 9.69 4.59
C ILE A 85 -1.39 8.96 3.78
N LEU A 86 -2.63 9.43 3.85
CA LEU A 86 -3.74 8.85 3.09
C LEU A 86 -3.52 9.07 1.58
N ILE A 87 -3.05 10.25 1.19
CA ILE A 87 -2.69 10.57 -0.20
C ILE A 87 -1.62 9.60 -0.71
N MET A 88 -0.54 9.39 0.04
CA MET A 88 0.52 8.44 -0.34
C MET A 88 -0.01 7.02 -0.51
N LEU A 89 -0.87 6.55 0.40
CA LEU A 89 -1.47 5.22 0.29
C LEU A 89 -2.37 5.10 -0.95
N LEU A 90 -3.20 6.10 -1.22
CA LEU A 90 -4.12 6.07 -2.37
C LEU A 90 -3.38 6.20 -3.70
N THR A 91 -2.32 7.00 -3.75
CA THR A 91 -1.42 7.04 -4.92
C THR A 91 -0.78 5.68 -5.18
N TYR A 92 -0.37 4.96 -4.12
CA TYR A 92 0.10 3.59 -4.28
C TYR A 92 -0.99 2.67 -4.84
N GLN A 93 -2.22 2.73 -4.29
CA GLN A 93 -3.37 1.93 -4.74
C GLN A 93 -3.78 2.22 -6.20
N GLU A 94 -3.75 3.49 -6.59
CA GLU A 94 -4.01 3.90 -7.97
C GLU A 94 -2.94 3.35 -8.91
N HIS A 95 -1.67 3.47 -8.53
CA HIS A 95 -0.56 3.00 -9.35
C HIS A 95 -0.56 1.47 -9.57
N ILE A 96 -0.94 0.67 -8.56
CA ILE A 96 -1.13 -0.78 -8.75
C ILE A 96 -2.36 -1.11 -9.62
N SER A 97 -3.40 -0.27 -9.59
CA SER A 97 -4.64 -0.49 -10.34
C SER A 97 -4.49 -0.12 -11.82
N GLU A 98 -3.82 1.00 -12.13
CA GLU A 98 -3.56 1.43 -13.51
C GLU A 98 -2.66 0.44 -14.26
N THR A 99 -1.65 -0.10 -13.58
CA THR A 99 -0.74 -1.08 -14.17
C THR A 99 -1.45 -2.39 -14.51
N ALA A 100 -2.39 -2.83 -13.66
CA ALA A 100 -3.26 -3.97 -13.93
C ALA A 100 -4.25 -3.72 -15.07
N ALA A 101 -4.85 -2.52 -15.15
CA ALA A 101 -5.89 -2.20 -16.14
C ALA A 101 -5.36 -1.87 -17.54
N VAL A 102 -4.20 -1.20 -17.64
CA VAL A 102 -3.64 -0.70 -18.91
C VAL A 102 -2.53 -1.60 -19.44
N GLY A 103 -2.15 -2.66 -18.69
CA GLY A 103 -1.07 -3.58 -19.07
C GLY A 103 0.30 -2.92 -19.15
N LYS A 104 0.47 -1.74 -18.54
CA LYS A 104 1.76 -1.07 -18.42
C LYS A 104 2.61 -1.80 -17.40
N LYS A 105 3.91 -1.91 -17.67
CA LYS A 105 4.86 -2.44 -16.70
C LYS A 105 4.81 -1.55 -15.44
N PRO A 106 4.61 -2.12 -14.24
CA PRO A 106 4.67 -1.35 -13.01
C PRO A 106 6.00 -0.62 -12.88
N ASP A 107 5.95 0.66 -12.53
CA ASP A 107 7.12 1.34 -12.00
C ASP A 107 7.37 0.85 -10.57
N SER A 108 8.10 -0.26 -10.50
CA SER A 108 8.42 -0.94 -9.24
C SER A 108 9.37 -0.13 -8.37
N GLU A 109 10.15 0.80 -8.93
CA GLU A 109 11.01 1.70 -8.17
C GLU A 109 10.18 2.77 -7.46
N PHE A 110 9.22 3.39 -8.16
CA PHE A 110 8.25 4.30 -7.54
C PHE A 110 7.48 3.63 -6.39
N GLN A 111 6.98 2.41 -6.60
CA GLN A 111 6.26 1.66 -5.57
C GLN A 111 7.11 1.44 -4.30
N VAL A 112 8.37 1.03 -4.47
CA VAL A 112 9.29 0.80 -3.35
C VAL A 112 9.64 2.10 -2.63
N ASN A 113 9.89 3.18 -3.37
CA ASN A 113 10.20 4.49 -2.80
C ASN A 113 9.01 5.06 -2.01
N LEU A 114 7.82 5.04 -2.61
CA LEU A 114 6.60 5.54 -1.98
C LEU A 114 6.26 4.76 -0.71
N MET A 115 6.36 3.43 -0.73
CA MET A 115 6.11 2.61 0.47
C MET A 115 7.19 2.80 1.55
N THR A 116 8.43 3.10 1.16
CA THR A 116 9.50 3.41 2.11
C THR A 116 9.27 4.77 2.77
N ASP A 117 8.91 5.79 2.01
CA ASP A 117 8.59 7.09 2.56
C ASP A 117 7.31 7.03 3.41
N LEU A 118 6.32 6.24 3.02
CA LEU A 118 5.09 6.04 3.80
C LEU A 118 5.40 5.38 5.15
N GLU A 119 6.22 4.31 5.17
CA GLU A 119 6.68 3.70 6.43
C GLU A 119 7.39 4.72 7.33
N ASN A 120 8.28 5.53 6.76
CA ASN A 120 9.02 6.56 7.49
C ASN A 120 8.09 7.63 8.09
N GLU A 121 7.09 8.09 7.33
CA GLU A 121 6.09 9.06 7.82
C GLU A 121 5.26 8.48 8.97
N MET A 122 4.78 7.23 8.82
CA MET A 122 4.02 6.56 9.87
C MET A 122 4.84 6.44 11.16
N LYS A 123 6.10 6.05 11.04
CA LYS A 123 7.01 5.98 12.19
C LYS A 123 7.30 7.35 12.80
N ALA A 124 7.50 8.38 11.98
CA ALA A 124 7.83 9.72 12.47
C ALA A 124 6.66 10.41 13.20
N ILE A 125 5.43 10.14 12.77
CA ILE A 125 4.22 10.76 13.30
C ILE A 125 3.62 9.93 14.44
N TYR A 126 3.49 8.61 14.25
CA TYR A 126 2.75 7.73 15.17
C TYR A 126 3.64 6.80 16.00
N ASP A 127 4.95 6.73 15.71
CA ASP A 127 5.87 5.73 16.28
C ASP A 127 5.40 4.28 16.10
N LYS A 128 4.53 4.05 15.09
CA LYS A 128 3.89 2.77 14.79
C LYS A 128 3.63 2.64 13.28
N ILE A 129 3.68 1.41 12.78
CA ILE A 129 3.50 1.09 11.37
C ILE A 129 2.33 0.11 11.24
N PRO A 130 1.20 0.47 10.62
CA PRO A 130 0.08 -0.45 10.43
C PRO A 130 0.44 -1.70 9.59
N PRO A 131 -0.27 -2.83 9.78
CA PRO A 131 0.00 -4.08 9.06
C PRO A 131 -0.01 -3.93 7.53
N ILE A 132 -0.92 -3.10 7.01
CA ILE A 132 -1.06 -2.82 5.58
C ILE A 132 0.21 -2.26 4.95
N ILE A 133 1.02 -1.51 5.71
CA ILE A 133 2.29 -0.97 5.22
C ILE A 133 3.31 -2.09 5.03
N TYR A 134 3.40 -3.04 5.96
CA TYR A 134 4.26 -4.21 5.82
C TYR A 134 3.89 -5.04 4.59
N ILE A 135 2.59 -5.25 4.38
CA ILE A 135 2.06 -6.02 3.25
C ILE A 135 2.42 -5.36 1.92
N TYR A 136 2.01 -4.10 1.72
CA TYR A 136 2.24 -3.41 0.45
C TYR A 136 3.72 -3.14 0.19
N LYS A 137 4.52 -2.90 1.23
CA LYS A 137 5.97 -2.79 1.06
C LYS A 137 6.60 -4.11 0.63
N ALA A 138 6.17 -5.24 1.19
CA ALA A 138 6.65 -6.55 0.76
C ALA A 138 6.25 -6.86 -0.70
N GLU A 139 5.02 -6.52 -1.10
CA GLU A 139 4.55 -6.65 -2.48
C GLU A 139 5.37 -5.79 -3.45
N ALA A 140 5.60 -4.52 -3.13
CA ALA A 140 6.43 -3.61 -3.92
C ALA A 140 7.87 -4.11 -4.07
N LEU A 141 8.47 -4.62 -2.99
CA LEU A 141 9.82 -5.19 -3.04
C LEU A 141 9.86 -6.46 -3.89
N SER A 142 8.86 -7.32 -3.77
CA SER A 142 8.74 -8.55 -4.56
C SER A 142 8.55 -8.25 -6.04
N SER A 143 7.70 -7.28 -6.39
CA SER A 143 7.47 -6.84 -7.77
C SER A 143 8.72 -6.22 -8.39
N ASN A 144 9.57 -5.58 -7.57
CA ASN A 144 10.88 -5.06 -7.96
C ASN A 144 12.02 -6.12 -7.97
N GLY A 145 11.69 -7.41 -7.81
CA GLY A 145 12.68 -8.49 -7.79
C GLY A 145 13.51 -8.60 -6.51
N GLN A 146 13.22 -7.80 -5.48
CA GLN A 146 13.93 -7.78 -4.20
C GLN A 146 13.34 -8.76 -3.18
N LYS A 147 13.22 -10.04 -3.56
CA LYS A 147 12.55 -11.08 -2.75
C LYS A 147 13.11 -11.22 -1.33
N ASN A 148 14.42 -11.14 -1.15
CA ASN A 148 15.03 -11.22 0.18
C ASN A 148 14.62 -10.04 1.07
N ASN A 149 14.51 -8.82 0.52
CA ASN A 149 14.05 -7.66 1.27
C ASN A 149 12.56 -7.80 1.61
N ALA A 150 11.74 -8.29 0.68
CA ALA A 150 10.33 -8.59 0.93
C ALA A 150 10.16 -9.57 2.10
N SER A 151 10.94 -10.65 2.14
CA SER A 151 10.96 -11.63 3.23
C SER A 151 11.27 -11.01 4.60
N ILE A 152 12.26 -10.11 4.64
CA ILE A 152 12.63 -9.38 5.86
C ILE A 152 11.46 -8.51 6.33
N ILE A 153 10.80 -7.81 5.41
CA ILE A 153 9.63 -6.97 5.73
C ILE A 153 8.46 -7.82 6.26
N VAL A 154 8.15 -8.95 5.61
CA VAL A 154 7.09 -9.88 6.10
C VAL A 154 7.43 -10.40 7.49
N SER A 155 8.69 -10.79 7.72
CA SER A 155 9.14 -11.32 9.00
C SER A 155 9.07 -10.26 10.11
N LYS A 156 9.44 -9.00 9.83
CA LYS A 156 9.24 -7.87 10.75
C LYS A 156 7.76 -7.63 11.05
N GLY A 157 6.92 -7.63 10.02
CA GLY A 157 5.48 -7.49 10.18
C GLY A 157 4.89 -8.58 11.08
N LEU A 158 5.33 -9.83 10.96
CA LEU A 158 4.87 -10.93 11.82
C LEU A 158 5.36 -10.85 13.27
N VAL A 159 6.49 -10.18 13.53
CA VAL A 159 6.92 -9.89 14.91
C VAL A 159 5.96 -8.90 15.58
N GLU A 160 5.51 -7.88 14.85
CA GLU A 160 4.58 -6.87 15.37
C GLU A 160 3.12 -7.34 15.35
N TYR A 161 2.74 -8.12 14.33
CA TYR A 161 1.37 -8.57 14.07
C TYR A 161 1.32 -10.09 13.83
N PRO A 162 1.57 -10.90 14.88
CA PRO A 162 1.66 -12.36 14.75
C PRO A 162 0.36 -13.03 14.30
N ASN A 163 -0.78 -12.34 14.41
CA ASN A 163 -2.09 -12.83 14.00
C ASN A 163 -2.53 -12.37 12.60
N SER A 164 -1.69 -11.61 11.89
CA SER A 164 -1.99 -11.16 10.53
C SER A 164 -2.04 -12.35 9.58
N ILE A 165 -3.24 -12.64 9.07
CA ILE A 165 -3.44 -13.73 8.11
C ILE A 165 -2.69 -13.43 6.80
N PRO A 166 -2.75 -12.21 6.22
CA PRO A 166 -1.99 -11.89 5.01
C PRO A 166 -0.48 -12.09 5.17
N LEU A 167 0.10 -11.65 6.29
CA LEU A 167 1.54 -11.81 6.51
C LEU A 167 1.93 -13.29 6.67
N LYS A 168 1.11 -14.10 7.34
CA LYS A 168 1.31 -15.56 7.42
C LYS A 168 1.22 -16.20 6.04
N VAL A 169 0.24 -15.80 5.21
CA VAL A 169 0.10 -16.29 3.83
C VAL A 169 1.36 -15.98 3.03
N TYR A 170 1.85 -14.73 3.06
CA TYR A 170 3.08 -14.37 2.35
C TYR A 170 4.29 -15.14 2.86
N LYS A 171 4.40 -15.33 4.18
CA LYS A 171 5.49 -16.12 4.76
C LYS A 171 5.44 -17.58 4.31
N TYR A 172 4.25 -18.18 4.24
CA TYR A 172 4.09 -19.55 3.74
C TYR A 172 4.46 -19.66 2.26
N ILE A 173 3.97 -18.77 1.40
CA ILE A 173 4.28 -18.79 -0.05
C ILE A 173 5.79 -18.73 -0.29
N GLU A 174 6.51 -17.99 0.53
CA GLU A 174 7.96 -17.84 0.43
C GLU A 174 8.72 -19.09 0.94
N THR A 175 8.31 -19.62 2.09
CA THR A 175 9.11 -20.61 2.85
C THR A 175 8.64 -22.05 2.71
N ASN A 176 7.38 -22.26 2.31
CA ASN A 176 6.67 -23.53 2.42
C ASN A 176 6.69 -24.13 3.85
N ASP A 177 6.67 -23.27 4.89
CA ASP A 177 6.64 -23.73 6.28
C ASP A 177 5.29 -24.40 6.61
N GLU A 178 5.33 -25.72 6.81
CA GLU A 178 4.18 -26.55 7.13
C GLU A 178 3.49 -26.16 8.44
N LYS A 179 4.19 -25.56 9.41
CA LYS A 179 3.53 -25.09 10.64
C LYS A 179 2.61 -23.90 10.36
N ILE A 180 3.08 -22.95 9.55
CA ILE A 180 2.28 -21.79 9.14
C ILE A 180 1.11 -22.25 8.28
N LYS A 181 1.37 -23.20 7.37
CA LYS A 181 0.34 -23.81 6.53
C LYS A 181 -0.78 -24.44 7.37
N ASN A 182 -0.41 -25.28 8.35
CA ASN A 182 -1.37 -25.95 9.20
C ASN A 182 -2.20 -24.97 10.03
N ASP A 183 -1.57 -23.92 10.57
CA ASP A 183 -2.27 -22.84 11.28
C ASP A 183 -3.29 -22.14 10.37
N LEU A 184 -2.88 -21.76 9.14
CA LEU A 184 -3.74 -21.11 8.16
C LEU A 184 -4.96 -21.99 7.80
N ILE A 185 -4.76 -23.28 7.54
CA ILE A 185 -5.85 -24.19 7.15
C ILE A 185 -6.76 -24.50 8.32
N GLN A 186 -6.22 -24.68 9.54
CA GLN A 186 -7.04 -25.05 10.70
C GLN A 186 -7.86 -23.87 11.23
N ASN A 187 -7.27 -22.67 11.25
CA ASN A 187 -7.86 -21.51 11.94
C ASN A 187 -8.47 -20.49 10.99
N HIS A 188 -8.10 -20.51 9.70
CA HIS A 188 -8.43 -19.44 8.75
C HIS A 188 -8.89 -19.96 7.38
N SER A 189 -9.33 -21.22 7.25
CA SER A 189 -9.68 -21.85 5.96
C SER A 189 -10.66 -21.05 5.08
N ASN A 190 -11.48 -20.20 5.68
CA ASN A 190 -12.48 -19.39 4.98
C ASN A 190 -11.91 -18.09 4.39
N HIS A 191 -10.72 -17.68 4.78
CA HIS A 191 -10.13 -16.43 4.39
C HIS A 191 -9.86 -16.36 2.88
N TRP A 192 -10.22 -15.23 2.26
CA TRP A 192 -10.12 -15.04 0.81
C TRP A 192 -8.71 -15.32 0.28
N MET A 193 -7.65 -14.90 0.96
CA MET A 193 -6.27 -15.19 0.54
C MET A 193 -5.96 -16.68 0.52
N ILE A 194 -6.41 -17.45 1.52
CA ILE A 194 -6.17 -18.91 1.56
C ILE A 194 -6.83 -19.57 0.35
N LYS A 195 -8.06 -19.16 0.02
CA LYS A 195 -8.78 -19.61 -1.17
C LYS A 195 -8.09 -19.19 -2.46
N GLN A 196 -7.69 -17.92 -2.57
CA GLN A 196 -7.04 -17.35 -3.75
C GLN A 196 -5.71 -18.03 -4.08
N PHE A 197 -4.88 -18.29 -3.05
CA PHE A 197 -3.58 -18.95 -3.22
C PHE A 197 -3.67 -20.47 -3.19
N GLY A 198 -4.87 -21.04 -3.02
CA GLY A 198 -5.08 -22.49 -3.07
C GLY A 198 -4.33 -23.26 -1.98
N ILE A 199 -4.18 -22.68 -0.78
CA ILE A 199 -3.48 -23.31 0.34
C ILE A 199 -4.37 -24.41 0.92
N LYS A 200 -3.92 -25.67 0.83
CA LYS A 200 -4.67 -26.89 1.21
C LYS A 200 -3.81 -27.90 1.95
#